data_AF-A0A3R6Z912-F1
#
_entry.id   AF-A0A3R6Z912-F1
#
_cell.length_a   1.000
_cell.length_b   1.000
_cell.length_c   1.000
_cell.angle_alpha   90.00
_cell.angle_beta   90.00
_cell.angle_gamma   90.00
#
_symmetry.space_group_name_H-M   'P 1'
#
loop_
_entity.id
_entity.type
_entity.pdbx_description
1 polymer ?
#
loop_
_entity_poly.entity_id
_entity_poly.type
_entity_poly.pdbx_seq_one_letter_code
_entity_poly.pdbx_strand_id
1 'polypeptide(L)'
;MVHTFRVAKLLSSLFHGDPQMADAASDAEKLAVAKGFLLASPPGEVREVAKDVTKLVPRGLLSDTALRGIMHTYNVENCLPMQLPNEEESKRLVICQEGEVLFATNSTITLILSTERVSLRNFWYLSSWSALSLISVRSGRWKSKWTLANVSPDSSAATLAGRIDLHVHYFEDGNLQLLSHKDVAAAQVCGGARSLAQAVLDTIRAEEHVVHSNLEDMYINMTEETFKEMRRVMPGTSSPFSCHV
;
A
#
# COMPACT_ATOMS: atom_id res chain seq x y z
N MET A 1 21.43 0.28 -10.41
CA MET A 1 22.18 -0.99 -10.26
C MET A 1 23.09 -1.04 -9.03
N VAL A 2 23.77 0.05 -8.63
CA VAL A 2 24.72 0.04 -7.49
C VAL A 2 24.02 0.00 -6.11
N HIS A 3 22.83 0.59 -5.97
CA HIS A 3 22.08 0.58 -4.69
C HIS A 3 21.50 -0.79 -4.33
N THR A 4 21.03 -1.55 -5.31
CA THR A 4 20.41 -2.88 -5.11
C THR A 4 21.44 -3.93 -4.66
N PHE A 5 22.69 -3.80 -5.09
CA PHE A 5 23.80 -4.69 -4.70
C PHE A 5 24.26 -4.50 -3.25
N ARG A 6 24.16 -3.28 -2.69
CA ARG A 6 24.52 -3.03 -1.27
C ARG A 6 23.51 -3.63 -0.30
N VAL A 7 22.22 -3.58 -0.62
CA VAL A 7 21.15 -4.15 0.21
C VAL A 7 21.25 -5.68 0.23
N ALA A 8 21.54 -6.32 -0.90
CA ALA A 8 21.75 -7.77 -0.98
C ALA A 8 22.97 -8.24 -0.17
N LYS A 9 24.06 -7.46 -0.15
CA LYS A 9 25.29 -7.77 0.60
C LYS A 9 25.11 -7.60 2.12
N LEU A 10 24.32 -6.61 2.55
CA LEU A 10 23.90 -6.45 3.95
C LEU A 10 22.99 -7.60 4.41
N LEU A 11 22.05 -8.02 3.57
CA LEU A 11 21.16 -9.14 3.86
C LEU A 11 21.94 -10.46 3.95
N SER A 12 22.89 -10.75 3.05
CA SER A 12 23.66 -12.01 3.14
C SER A 12 24.51 -12.11 4.42
N SER A 13 25.02 -10.98 4.92
CA SER A 13 25.80 -10.91 6.17
C SER A 13 24.95 -11.07 7.44
N LEU A 14 23.63 -10.81 7.36
CA LEU A 14 22.70 -11.02 8.46
C LEU A 14 22.31 -12.50 8.65
N PHE A 15 22.41 -13.31 7.58
CA PHE A 15 21.98 -14.71 7.59
C PHE A 15 23.11 -15.73 7.79
N HIS A 16 24.37 -15.37 7.53
CA HIS A 16 25.53 -16.23 7.80
C HIS A 16 26.40 -15.60 8.89
N GLY A 17 26.35 -16.21 10.08
CA GLY A 17 26.96 -15.69 11.29
C GLY A 17 28.49 -15.72 11.28
N ASP A 18 29.10 -14.64 10.81
CA ASP A 18 30.45 -14.23 11.20
C ASP A 18 30.36 -13.10 12.24
N PRO A 19 30.67 -13.36 13.54
CA PRO A 19 30.49 -12.40 14.63
C PRO A 19 31.46 -11.21 14.58
N GLN A 20 32.37 -11.15 13.61
CA GLN A 20 33.39 -10.09 13.50
C GLN A 20 33.02 -8.96 12.53
N MET A 21 31.83 -9.00 11.89
CA MET A 21 31.35 -7.99 10.93
C MET A 21 30.11 -7.19 11.40
N ALA A 22 29.71 -7.30 12.67
CA ALA A 22 28.56 -6.59 13.24
C ALA A 22 28.71 -5.04 13.25
N ASP A 23 29.90 -4.54 12.90
CA ASP A 23 30.27 -3.12 12.95
C ASP A 23 30.42 -2.45 11.57
N ALA A 24 29.97 -3.09 10.50
CA ALA A 24 30.15 -2.56 9.14
C ALA A 24 29.23 -1.38 8.79
N ALA A 25 28.15 -1.16 9.54
CA ALA A 25 27.17 -0.09 9.29
C ALA A 25 27.01 0.79 10.54
N SER A 26 27.04 2.10 10.32
CA SER A 26 26.82 3.10 11.37
C SER A 26 25.40 3.03 11.92
N ASP A 27 25.22 3.53 13.15
CA ASP A 27 23.91 3.60 13.81
C ASP A 27 22.90 4.44 13.00
N ALA A 28 23.36 5.47 12.31
CA ALA A 28 22.52 6.27 11.41
C ALA A 28 22.03 5.48 10.20
N GLU A 29 22.88 4.62 9.61
CA GLU A 29 22.50 3.76 8.50
C GLU A 29 21.54 2.65 8.94
N LYS A 30 21.79 2.04 10.10
CA LYS A 30 20.89 1.05 10.71
C LYS A 30 19.51 1.66 10.96
N LEU A 31 19.45 2.89 11.48
CA LEU A 31 18.20 3.63 11.68
C LEU A 31 17.49 3.95 10.36
N ALA A 32 18.24 4.35 9.33
CA ALA A 32 17.68 4.63 8.01
C ALA A 32 17.07 3.38 7.36
N VAL A 33 17.73 2.22 7.51
CA VAL A 33 17.21 0.92 7.04
C VAL A 33 15.96 0.52 7.82
N ALA A 34 15.98 0.66 9.15
CA ALA A 34 14.80 0.41 9.99
C ALA A 34 13.61 1.29 9.59
N LYS A 35 13.84 2.58 9.35
CA LYS A 35 12.83 3.51 8.81
C LYS A 35 12.32 3.02 7.45
N GLY A 36 13.19 2.57 6.56
CA GLY A 36 12.82 2.01 5.26
C GLY A 36 11.86 0.83 5.37
N PHE A 37 12.15 -0.14 6.26
CA PHE A 37 11.26 -1.29 6.50
C PHE A 37 9.89 -0.89 7.04
N LEU A 38 9.86 0.06 7.98
CA LEU A 38 8.61 0.56 8.56
C LEU A 38 7.76 1.31 7.52
N LEU A 39 8.38 2.15 6.69
CA LEU A 39 7.65 2.88 5.65
C LEU A 39 7.16 1.98 4.51
N ALA A 40 7.91 0.92 4.19
CA ALA A 40 7.52 -0.07 3.19
C ALA A 40 6.55 -1.14 3.73
N SER A 41 6.04 -0.99 4.95
CA SER A 41 5.17 -1.99 5.58
C SER A 41 3.85 -2.14 4.82
N PRO A 42 3.43 -3.39 4.51
CA PRO A 42 2.14 -3.64 3.90
C PRO A 42 0.97 -3.08 4.72
N PRO A 43 -0.20 -2.84 4.10
CA PRO A 43 -1.37 -2.36 4.80
C PRO A 43 -1.74 -3.26 5.99
N GLY A 44 -2.13 -2.66 7.12
CA GLY A 44 -2.48 -3.40 8.33
C GLY A 44 -1.33 -4.09 9.09
N GLU A 45 -0.13 -4.19 8.54
CA GLU A 45 0.95 -5.04 9.09
C GLU A 45 2.09 -4.27 9.77
N VAL A 46 2.08 -2.93 9.69
CA VAL A 46 3.13 -2.05 10.22
C VAL A 46 3.49 -2.31 11.69
N ARG A 47 2.53 -2.77 12.50
CA ARG A 47 2.76 -3.11 13.92
C ARG A 47 3.59 -4.38 14.07
N GLU A 48 3.34 -5.40 13.26
CA GLU A 48 4.11 -6.64 13.28
C GLU A 48 5.51 -6.41 12.71
N VAL A 49 5.62 -5.65 11.61
CA VAL A 49 6.92 -5.22 11.08
C VAL A 49 7.71 -4.45 12.13
N ALA A 50 7.08 -3.54 12.89
CA ALA A 50 7.76 -2.81 13.96
C ALA A 50 8.28 -3.73 15.07
N LYS A 51 7.52 -4.75 15.47
CA LYS A 51 7.98 -5.74 16.45
C LYS A 51 9.20 -6.51 15.93
N ASP A 52 9.22 -6.86 14.65
CA ASP A 52 10.32 -7.62 14.07
C ASP A 52 11.56 -6.76 13.84
N VAL A 53 11.41 -5.54 13.32
CA VAL A 53 12.50 -4.58 13.18
C VAL A 53 13.15 -4.26 14.54
N THR A 54 12.35 -4.18 15.61
CA THR A 54 12.86 -3.97 16.98
C THR A 54 13.76 -5.12 17.46
N LYS A 55 13.54 -6.35 16.99
CA LYS A 55 14.40 -7.51 17.30
C LYS A 55 15.71 -7.51 16.50
N LEU A 56 15.72 -6.91 15.32
CA LEU A 56 16.87 -6.89 14.41
C LEU A 56 17.85 -5.74 14.70
N VAL A 57 17.37 -4.67 15.32
CA VAL A 57 18.15 -3.46 15.58
C VAL A 57 18.74 -3.49 17.00
N PRO A 58 19.97 -2.95 17.24
CA PRO A 58 20.52 -2.84 18.58
C PRO A 58 19.59 -2.11 19.56
N ARG A 59 19.61 -2.54 20.83
CA ARG A 59 18.75 -1.99 21.89
C ARG A 59 18.97 -0.49 22.03
N GLY A 60 17.87 0.28 22.02
CA GLY A 60 17.88 1.73 22.24
C GLY A 60 18.07 2.59 20.98
N LEU A 61 18.40 2.00 19.82
CA LEU A 61 18.53 2.77 18.57
C LEU A 61 17.16 3.25 18.05
N LEU A 62 16.15 2.38 18.15
CA LEU A 62 14.75 2.75 17.90
C LEU A 62 14.12 3.26 19.19
N SER A 63 14.34 4.55 19.49
CA SER A 63 13.65 5.21 20.58
C SER A 63 12.16 5.36 20.29
N ASP A 64 11.34 5.45 21.35
CA ASP A 64 9.89 5.69 21.21
C ASP A 64 9.57 6.96 20.42
N THR A 65 10.42 7.98 20.52
CA THR A 65 10.27 9.24 19.77
C THR A 65 10.55 9.04 18.28
N ALA A 66 11.59 8.30 17.92
CA ALA A 66 11.91 7.97 16.53
C ALA A 66 10.79 7.10 15.93
N LEU A 67 10.33 6.09 16.66
CA LEU A 67 9.23 5.22 16.22
C LEU A 67 7.94 6.02 16.00
N ARG A 68 7.58 6.92 16.92
CA ARG A 68 6.41 7.81 16.76
C ARG A 68 6.53 8.68 15.51
N GLY A 69 7.70 9.26 15.26
CA GLY A 69 7.95 10.06 14.06
C GLY A 69 7.79 9.24 12.77
N ILE A 70 8.34 8.03 12.73
CA ILE A 70 8.24 7.14 11.56
C ILE A 70 6.80 6.68 11.34
N MET A 71 6.09 6.29 12.42
CA MET A 71 4.69 5.89 12.36
C MET A 71 3.80 7.02 11.91
N HIS A 72 4.08 8.24 12.35
CA HIS A 72 3.39 9.43 11.87
C HIS A 72 3.58 9.62 10.36
N THR A 73 4.83 9.58 9.86
CA THR A 73 5.11 9.62 8.43
C THR A 73 4.36 8.51 7.66
N TYR A 74 4.42 7.26 8.15
CA TYR A 74 3.68 6.14 7.55
C TYR A 74 2.18 6.42 7.48
N ASN A 75 1.59 6.91 8.57
CA ASN A 75 0.15 7.17 8.65
C ASN A 75 -0.31 8.23 7.65
N VAL A 76 0.50 9.29 7.49
CA VAL A 76 0.26 10.42 6.59
C VAL A 76 0.38 9.99 5.13
N GLU A 77 1.47 9.32 4.77
CA GLU A 77 1.72 8.84 3.40
C GLU A 77 0.65 7.84 2.94
N ASN A 78 0.15 7.03 3.88
CA ASN A 78 -0.85 6.01 3.61
C ASN A 78 -2.30 6.45 3.83
N CYS A 79 -2.52 7.71 4.24
CA CYS A 79 -3.87 8.27 4.42
C CYS A 79 -4.74 7.37 5.32
N LEU A 80 -4.23 7.02 6.50
CA LEU A 80 -4.92 6.08 7.37
C LEU A 80 -6.17 6.71 7.99
N PRO A 81 -7.32 6.00 8.00
CA PRO A 81 -8.50 6.45 8.70
C PRO A 81 -8.36 6.24 10.22
N MET A 82 -8.64 7.29 10.98
CA MET A 82 -8.70 7.31 12.44
C MET A 82 -10.15 7.48 12.88
N GLN A 83 -10.59 6.63 13.82
CA GLN A 83 -11.87 6.81 14.48
C GLN A 83 -11.74 7.83 15.61
N LEU A 84 -12.67 8.79 15.67
CA LEU A 84 -12.69 9.78 16.74
C LEU A 84 -13.34 9.20 18.00
N PRO A 85 -12.79 9.50 19.20
CA PRO A 85 -13.43 9.14 20.44
C PRO A 85 -14.75 9.93 20.54
N ASN A 86 -15.87 9.21 20.61
CA ASN A 86 -17.25 9.71 20.76
C ASN A 86 -18.03 10.07 19.48
N GLU A 87 -17.55 9.69 18.29
CA GLU A 87 -18.38 9.74 17.08
C GLU A 87 -18.87 8.34 16.65
N GLU A 88 -19.97 8.30 15.90
CA GLU A 88 -20.49 7.07 15.29
C GLU A 88 -19.42 6.37 14.45
N GLU A 89 -19.43 5.03 14.39
CA GLU A 89 -18.48 4.23 13.57
C GLU A 89 -18.42 4.65 12.09
N SER A 90 -19.46 5.32 11.60
CA SER A 90 -19.60 5.81 10.23
C SER A 90 -18.71 7.01 9.90
N LYS A 91 -18.20 7.75 10.90
CA LYS A 91 -17.34 8.91 10.70
C LYS A 91 -15.89 8.59 11.06
N ARG A 92 -14.99 8.72 10.08
CA ARG A 92 -13.55 8.50 10.25
C ARG A 92 -12.80 9.71 9.70
N LEU A 93 -11.81 10.17 10.44
CA LEU A 93 -10.90 11.24 10.01
C LEU A 93 -9.72 10.61 9.27
N VAL A 94 -9.37 11.10 8.10
CA VAL A 94 -8.19 10.61 7.36
C VAL A 94 -6.98 11.46 7.75
N ILE A 95 -5.88 10.81 8.15
CA ILE A 95 -4.61 11.50 8.46
C ILE A 95 -3.85 11.70 7.16
N CYS A 96 -3.72 12.95 6.70
CA CYS A 96 -3.04 13.30 5.45
C CYS A 96 -2.22 14.57 5.63
N GLN A 97 -1.25 14.79 4.74
CA GLN A 97 -0.39 15.97 4.77
C GLN A 97 -1.21 17.26 4.67
N GLU A 98 -2.30 17.23 3.90
CA GLU A 98 -3.25 18.33 3.73
C GLU A 98 -4.12 18.59 4.98
N GLY A 99 -4.20 17.64 5.91
CA GLY A 99 -4.92 17.77 7.19
C GLY A 99 -4.04 18.24 8.35
N GLU A 100 -2.71 18.15 8.23
CA GLU A 100 -1.76 18.59 9.26
C GLU A 100 -1.55 20.09 9.29
N VAL A 101 -1.71 20.72 8.13
CA VAL A 101 -1.64 22.17 7.96
C VAL A 101 -2.97 22.56 7.36
N LEU A 102 -3.77 23.36 8.08
CA LEU A 102 -5.06 23.89 7.62
C LEU A 102 -4.90 24.66 6.29
N PHE A 103 -4.86 23.96 5.16
CA PHE A 103 -4.80 24.54 3.82
C PHE A 103 -6.20 24.53 3.21
N ALA A 104 -7.06 25.39 3.74
CA ALA A 104 -8.01 26.05 2.85
C ALA A 104 -7.23 27.13 2.09
N THR A 105 -6.36 26.73 1.15
CA THR A 105 -5.89 27.69 0.13
C THR A 105 -7.12 28.04 -0.69
N ASN A 106 -7.48 29.32 -0.73
CA ASN A 106 -8.79 29.87 -1.14
C ASN A 106 -9.37 29.44 -2.52
N SER A 107 -8.73 28.53 -3.26
CA SER A 107 -9.14 28.06 -4.59
C SER A 107 -8.85 26.57 -4.89
N THR A 108 -8.39 25.78 -3.90
CA THR A 108 -8.03 24.37 -4.09
C THR A 108 -8.75 23.46 -3.10
N ILE A 109 -9.42 22.42 -3.59
CA ILE A 109 -10.08 21.40 -2.79
C ILE A 109 -9.38 20.06 -3.04
N THR A 110 -8.92 19.40 -1.98
CA THR A 110 -8.35 18.05 -2.07
C THR A 110 -9.35 17.04 -1.50
N LEU A 111 -9.66 16.03 -2.29
CA LEU A 111 -10.52 14.91 -1.93
C LEU A 111 -9.65 13.66 -1.78
N ILE A 112 -9.78 12.98 -0.65
CA ILE A 112 -9.01 11.76 -0.37
C ILE A 112 -10.01 10.66 -0.02
N LEU A 113 -10.04 9.64 -0.86
CA LEU A 113 -10.81 8.42 -0.66
C LEU A 113 -9.81 7.32 -0.26
N SER A 114 -9.93 6.82 0.96
CA SER A 114 -9.06 5.78 1.50
C SER A 114 -9.93 4.65 2.04
N THR A 115 -9.70 3.44 1.55
CA THR A 115 -10.33 2.24 2.07
C THR A 115 -9.27 1.20 2.37
N GLU A 116 -9.41 0.54 3.51
CA GLU A 116 -8.49 -0.50 3.94
C GLU A 116 -9.30 -1.70 4.40
N ARG A 117 -8.97 -2.87 3.88
CA ARG A 117 -9.54 -4.14 4.31
C ARG A 117 -8.40 -5.03 4.77
N VAL A 118 -8.42 -5.34 6.05
CA VAL A 118 -7.38 -6.11 6.73
C VAL A 118 -8.01 -7.35 7.33
N SER A 119 -7.55 -8.52 6.90
CA SER A 119 -7.92 -9.82 7.45
C SER A 119 -6.65 -10.50 7.96
N LEU A 120 -6.32 -10.28 9.24
CA LEU A 120 -5.11 -10.78 9.90
C LEU A 120 -5.40 -11.87 10.96
N ARG A 121 -6.53 -12.57 10.90
CA ARG A 121 -6.85 -13.57 11.94
C ARG A 121 -5.97 -14.81 11.78
N ASN A 122 -5.28 -15.19 12.85
CA ASN A 122 -4.57 -16.46 12.97
C ASN A 122 -5.27 -17.41 13.98
N PHE A 123 -5.07 -18.70 13.74
CA PHE A 123 -5.84 -19.89 14.12
C PHE A 123 -5.53 -20.46 15.53
N TRP A 124 -5.89 -19.84 16.66
CA TRP A 124 -5.61 -20.48 17.98
C TRP A 124 -6.71 -20.48 19.06
N TYR A 125 -7.93 -19.99 18.81
CA TYR A 125 -8.99 -19.97 19.83
C TYR A 125 -10.34 -20.51 19.34
N LEU A 126 -10.40 -21.71 18.75
CA LEU A 126 -11.68 -22.40 18.53
C LEU A 126 -11.44 -23.91 18.65
N SER A 127 -11.74 -24.48 19.82
CA SER A 127 -11.71 -25.91 20.11
C SER A 127 -12.87 -26.68 19.45
N SER A 128 -13.43 -26.19 18.34
CA SER A 128 -14.62 -26.77 17.71
C SER A 128 -14.47 -26.83 16.20
N TRP A 129 -14.53 -28.05 15.67
CA TRP A 129 -14.28 -28.42 14.27
C TRP A 129 -15.37 -27.92 13.29
N SER A 130 -16.44 -27.29 13.76
CA SER A 130 -17.60 -26.90 12.93
C SER A 130 -17.50 -25.50 12.31
N ALA A 131 -16.37 -24.81 12.45
CA ALA A 131 -16.15 -23.48 11.88
C ALA A 131 -14.85 -23.42 11.07
N LEU A 132 -14.70 -24.32 10.08
CA LEU A 132 -13.80 -24.11 8.93
C LEU A 132 -14.38 -23.01 8.02
N SER A 133 -14.54 -21.79 8.55
CA SER A 133 -14.65 -20.61 7.70
C SER A 133 -13.24 -20.28 7.25
N LEU A 134 -12.94 -20.47 5.96
CA LEU A 134 -11.66 -20.16 5.32
C LEU A 134 -11.07 -18.83 5.81
N ILE A 135 -10.12 -18.90 6.74
CA ILE A 135 -9.43 -17.73 7.28
C ILE A 135 -8.29 -17.42 6.33
N SER A 136 -8.52 -16.50 5.39
CA SER A 136 -7.45 -16.04 4.51
C SER A 136 -6.76 -14.82 5.10
N VAL A 137 -5.42 -14.88 5.18
CA VAL A 137 -4.59 -13.79 5.69
C VAL A 137 -4.21 -12.87 4.53
N ARG A 138 -4.91 -11.74 4.46
CA ARG A 138 -4.84 -10.77 3.35
C ARG A 138 -4.98 -9.36 3.86
N SER A 139 -4.18 -8.45 3.31
CA SER A 139 -4.35 -7.02 3.48
C SER A 139 -4.49 -6.34 2.12
N GLY A 140 -5.35 -5.32 2.07
CA GLY A 140 -5.61 -4.55 0.86
C GLY A 140 -5.91 -3.11 1.21
N ARG A 141 -5.32 -2.19 0.45
CA ARG A 141 -5.56 -0.75 0.55
C ARG A 141 -5.81 -0.16 -0.83
N TRP A 142 -6.88 0.61 -0.93
CA TRP A 142 -7.17 1.48 -2.07
C TRP A 142 -7.11 2.92 -1.60
N LYS A 143 -6.30 3.73 -2.28
CA LYS A 143 -6.14 5.16 -2.01
C LYS A 143 -6.35 5.92 -3.30
N SER A 144 -7.23 6.91 -3.27
CA SER A 144 -7.63 7.69 -4.44
C SER A 144 -7.62 9.17 -4.01
N LYS A 145 -6.61 9.90 -4.49
CA LYS A 145 -6.36 11.30 -4.14
C LYS A 145 -6.67 12.18 -5.34
N TRP A 146 -7.53 13.16 -5.16
CA TRP A 146 -7.97 14.08 -6.19
C TRP A 146 -7.79 15.52 -5.75
N THR A 147 -7.26 16.34 -6.64
CA THR A 147 -7.07 17.77 -6.42
C THR A 147 -7.89 18.53 -7.43
N LEU A 148 -8.82 19.33 -6.93
CA LEU A 148 -9.63 20.27 -7.70
C LEU A 148 -9.03 21.66 -7.51
N ALA A 149 -8.45 22.22 -8.56
CA ALA A 149 -7.86 23.56 -8.58
C ALA A 149 -8.76 24.56 -9.32
N ASN A 150 -8.51 25.86 -9.10
CA ASN A 150 -9.21 26.99 -9.72
C ASN A 150 -10.70 27.07 -9.36
N VAL A 151 -11.08 26.59 -8.18
CA VAL A 151 -12.45 26.74 -7.69
C VAL A 151 -12.66 28.20 -7.28
N SER A 152 -13.46 28.94 -8.05
CA SER A 152 -13.87 30.31 -7.72
C SER A 152 -15.39 30.42 -7.80
N PRO A 153 -16.04 31.15 -6.89
CA PRO A 153 -17.49 31.39 -6.96
C PRO A 153 -17.90 32.12 -8.25
N ASP A 154 -16.99 32.84 -8.89
CA ASP A 154 -17.23 33.61 -10.13
C ASP A 154 -16.85 32.85 -11.41
N SER A 155 -16.07 31.77 -11.30
CA SER A 155 -15.64 30.93 -12.44
C SER A 155 -16.44 29.64 -12.46
N SER A 156 -17.04 29.32 -13.60
CA SER A 156 -17.73 28.04 -13.81
C SER A 156 -16.79 26.90 -14.22
N ALA A 157 -15.47 27.14 -14.28
CA ALA A 157 -14.47 26.15 -14.70
C ALA A 157 -13.48 25.85 -13.57
N ALA A 158 -13.27 24.57 -13.30
CA ALA A 158 -12.28 24.06 -12.37
C ALA A 158 -11.44 22.95 -13.04
N THR A 159 -10.24 22.71 -12.51
CA THR A 159 -9.33 21.69 -13.02
C THR A 159 -9.25 20.54 -12.05
N LEU A 160 -9.62 19.33 -12.47
CA LEU A 160 -9.53 18.11 -11.67
C LEU A 160 -8.32 17.27 -12.12
N ALA A 161 -7.45 16.91 -11.18
CA ALA A 161 -6.37 15.95 -11.38
C ALA A 161 -6.42 14.92 -10.24
N GLY A 162 -5.87 13.72 -10.44
CA GLY A 162 -5.88 12.72 -9.39
C GLY A 162 -4.90 11.58 -9.58
N ARG A 163 -4.80 10.75 -8.56
CA ARG A 163 -3.98 9.54 -8.52
C ARG A 163 -4.70 8.46 -7.74
N ILE A 164 -4.71 7.25 -8.29
CA ILE A 164 -5.27 6.06 -7.68
C ILE A 164 -4.12 5.08 -7.42
N ASP A 165 -4.00 4.60 -6.18
CA ASP A 165 -3.03 3.60 -5.73
C ASP A 165 -3.77 2.38 -5.15
N LEU A 166 -3.35 1.18 -5.55
CA LEU A 166 -3.81 -0.10 -5.03
C LEU A 166 -2.60 -0.89 -4.50
N HIS A 167 -2.70 -1.33 -3.24
CA HIS A 167 -1.72 -2.22 -2.62
C HIS A 167 -2.43 -3.41 -1.99
N VAL A 168 -2.18 -4.60 -2.51
CA VAL A 168 -2.70 -5.87 -1.96
C VAL A 168 -1.52 -6.75 -1.56
N HIS A 169 -1.62 -7.39 -0.40
CA HIS A 169 -0.64 -8.33 0.11
C HIS A 169 -1.34 -9.62 0.57
N TYR A 170 -0.87 -10.73 0.02
CA TYR A 170 -1.31 -12.09 0.33
C TYR A 170 -0.12 -12.88 0.86
N PHE A 171 -0.30 -13.55 2.01
CA PHE A 171 0.83 -14.23 2.66
C PHE A 171 0.53 -15.56 3.36
N GLU A 172 -0.53 -16.26 2.98
CA GLU A 172 -0.94 -17.52 3.63
C GLU A 172 0.04 -18.67 3.39
N ASP A 173 0.75 -18.69 2.26
CA ASP A 173 1.76 -19.71 1.89
C ASP A 173 2.86 -19.11 0.98
N GLY A 174 3.17 -17.83 1.17
CA GLY A 174 4.11 -17.08 0.33
C GLY A 174 4.13 -15.60 0.67
N ASN A 175 4.78 -14.77 -0.14
CA ASN A 175 4.68 -13.32 -0.05
C ASN A 175 4.38 -12.78 -1.44
N LEU A 176 3.10 -12.53 -1.70
CA LEU A 176 2.62 -12.01 -2.98
C LEU A 176 2.08 -10.60 -2.76
N GLN A 177 2.62 -9.64 -3.49
CA GLN A 177 2.16 -8.27 -3.47
C GLN A 177 1.76 -7.81 -4.86
N LEU A 178 0.61 -7.14 -4.94
CA LEU A 178 0.20 -6.37 -6.09
C LEU A 178 0.29 -4.89 -5.72
N LEU A 179 1.14 -4.17 -6.44
CA LEU A 179 1.25 -2.72 -6.40
C LEU A 179 0.82 -2.18 -7.76
N SER A 180 -0.24 -1.39 -7.79
CA SER A 180 -0.72 -0.74 -9.00
C SER A 180 -1.00 0.73 -8.72
N HIS A 181 -0.71 1.58 -9.69
CA HIS A 181 -1.03 3.00 -9.62
C HIS A 181 -1.49 3.51 -10.99
N LYS A 182 -2.36 4.50 -10.97
CA LYS A 182 -2.81 5.24 -12.16
C LYS A 182 -2.82 6.72 -11.84
N ASP A 183 -2.06 7.49 -12.60
CA ASP A 183 -2.11 8.95 -12.57
C ASP A 183 -3.14 9.46 -13.60
N VAL A 184 -4.04 10.33 -13.16
CA VAL A 184 -5.07 10.96 -13.99
C VAL A 184 -4.67 12.41 -14.27
N ALA A 185 -4.43 12.69 -15.54
CA ALA A 185 -4.05 14.02 -16.01
C ALA A 185 -5.13 15.08 -15.70
N ALA A 186 -4.69 16.32 -15.57
CA ALA A 186 -5.56 17.46 -15.28
C ALA A 186 -6.62 17.66 -16.39
N ALA A 187 -7.89 17.56 -16.02
CA ALA A 187 -9.03 17.75 -16.90
C ALA A 187 -9.87 18.96 -16.44
N GLN A 188 -10.44 19.70 -17.41
CA GLN A 188 -11.37 20.78 -17.11
C GLN A 188 -12.76 20.21 -16.79
N VAL A 189 -13.36 20.70 -15.70
CA VAL A 189 -14.71 20.37 -15.27
C VAL A 189 -15.48 21.68 -15.16
N CYS A 190 -16.59 21.80 -15.88
CA CYS A 190 -17.36 23.04 -15.96
C CYS A 190 -18.78 22.84 -15.42
N GLY A 191 -19.29 23.81 -14.65
CA GLY A 191 -20.67 23.81 -14.16
C GLY A 191 -20.90 24.71 -12.95
N GLY A 192 -22.17 24.86 -12.55
CA GLY A 192 -22.52 25.45 -11.26
C GLY A 192 -22.16 24.51 -10.09
N ALA A 193 -22.15 24.99 -8.85
CA ALA A 193 -21.61 24.26 -7.70
C ALA A 193 -22.12 22.81 -7.55
N ARG A 194 -23.44 22.57 -7.68
CA ARG A 194 -24.02 21.22 -7.57
C ARG A 194 -23.70 20.32 -8.77
N SER A 195 -23.79 20.86 -9.98
CA SER A 195 -23.44 20.12 -11.21
C SER A 195 -21.95 19.83 -11.30
N LEU A 196 -21.10 20.73 -10.77
CA LEU A 196 -19.65 20.55 -10.69
C LEU A 196 -19.32 19.38 -9.74
N ALA A 197 -19.93 19.34 -8.55
CA ALA A 197 -19.74 18.23 -7.63
C ALA A 197 -20.15 16.88 -8.25
N GLN A 198 -21.29 16.86 -8.95
CA GLN A 198 -21.75 15.66 -9.66
C GLN A 198 -20.78 15.25 -10.77
N ALA A 199 -20.33 16.19 -11.60
CA ALA A 199 -19.36 15.94 -12.66
C ALA A 199 -18.03 15.39 -12.12
N VAL A 200 -17.53 15.96 -11.01
CA VAL A 200 -16.32 15.45 -10.34
C VAL A 200 -16.52 14.01 -9.86
N LEU A 201 -17.65 13.70 -9.22
CA LEU A 201 -17.94 12.33 -8.77
C LEU A 201 -18.06 11.34 -9.93
N ASP A 202 -18.69 11.75 -11.03
CA ASP A 202 -18.85 10.88 -12.20
C ASP A 202 -17.51 10.65 -12.92
N THR A 203 -16.63 11.67 -12.99
CA THR A 203 -15.25 11.50 -13.47
C THR A 203 -14.47 10.54 -12.58
N ILE A 204 -14.52 10.70 -11.26
CA ILE A 204 -13.83 9.79 -10.32
C ILE A 204 -14.32 8.35 -10.54
N ARG A 205 -15.64 8.12 -10.58
CA ARG A 205 -16.22 6.79 -10.81
C ARG A 205 -15.78 6.18 -12.13
N ALA A 206 -15.76 6.94 -13.22
CA ALA A 206 -15.33 6.46 -14.52
C ALA A 206 -13.85 6.05 -14.49
N GLU A 207 -12.99 6.86 -13.88
CA GLU A 207 -11.55 6.58 -13.78
C GLU A 207 -11.24 5.38 -12.88
N GLU A 208 -11.96 5.23 -11.76
CA GLU A 208 -11.86 4.06 -10.88
C GLU A 208 -12.39 2.79 -11.56
N HIS A 209 -13.46 2.89 -12.35
CA HIS A 209 -13.96 1.78 -13.15
C HIS A 209 -12.93 1.29 -14.18
N VAL A 210 -12.23 2.21 -14.85
CA VAL A 210 -11.15 1.85 -15.77
C VAL A 210 -10.02 1.11 -15.06
N VAL A 211 -9.62 1.53 -13.85
CA VAL A 211 -8.61 0.80 -13.06
C VAL A 211 -9.10 -0.62 -12.75
N HIS A 212 -10.36 -0.76 -12.35
CA HIS A 212 -10.95 -2.06 -12.03
C HIS A 212 -10.97 -3.00 -13.25
N SER A 213 -11.51 -2.55 -14.38
CA SER A 213 -11.55 -3.35 -15.62
C SER A 213 -10.15 -3.71 -16.12
N ASN A 214 -9.19 -2.79 -16.06
CA ASN A 214 -7.81 -3.09 -16.44
C ASN A 214 -7.18 -4.16 -15.55
N LEU A 215 -7.52 -4.21 -14.25
CA LEU A 215 -7.05 -5.26 -13.36
C LEU A 215 -7.68 -6.61 -13.71
N GLU A 216 -8.97 -6.65 -14.03
CA GLU A 216 -9.64 -7.88 -14.49
C GLU A 216 -8.99 -8.43 -15.77
N ASP A 217 -8.80 -7.56 -16.77
CA ASP A 217 -8.14 -7.91 -18.03
C ASP A 217 -6.70 -8.39 -17.81
N MET A 218 -5.95 -7.69 -16.94
CA MET A 218 -4.59 -8.09 -16.57
C MET A 218 -4.58 -9.51 -15.97
N TYR A 219 -5.50 -9.85 -15.07
CA TYR A 219 -5.55 -11.17 -14.45
C TYR A 219 -5.91 -12.28 -15.45
N ILE A 220 -6.81 -11.99 -16.40
CA ILE A 220 -7.16 -12.92 -17.49
C ILE A 220 -5.94 -13.14 -18.39
N ASN A 221 -5.35 -12.06 -18.92
CA ASN A 221 -4.26 -12.12 -19.89
C ASN A 221 -2.96 -12.69 -19.29
N MET A 222 -2.64 -12.35 -18.04
CA MET A 222 -1.43 -12.85 -17.37
C MET A 222 -1.45 -14.38 -17.22
N THR A 223 -2.63 -14.94 -16.93
CA THR A 223 -2.82 -16.38 -16.77
C THR A 223 -2.71 -17.12 -18.10
N GLU A 224 -3.18 -16.51 -19.19
CA GLU A 224 -3.22 -17.16 -20.49
C GLU A 224 -1.93 -17.02 -21.29
N GLU A 225 -1.21 -15.92 -21.15
CA GLU A 225 -0.02 -15.60 -21.96
C GLU A 225 1.26 -15.60 -21.10
N THR A 226 1.41 -14.62 -20.21
CA THR A 226 2.69 -14.32 -19.52
C THR A 226 3.20 -15.50 -18.68
N PHE A 227 2.33 -16.14 -17.88
CA PHE A 227 2.75 -17.27 -17.04
C PHE A 227 3.10 -18.51 -17.88
N LYS A 228 2.40 -18.74 -19.00
CA LYS A 228 2.67 -19.89 -19.88
C LYS A 228 4.00 -19.76 -20.62
N GLU A 229 4.38 -18.54 -20.99
CA GLU A 229 5.68 -18.26 -21.61
C GLU A 229 6.84 -18.47 -20.64
N MET A 230 6.69 -18.07 -19.37
CA MET A 230 7.72 -18.26 -18.35
C MET A 230 7.92 -19.75 -18.01
N ARG A 231 6.84 -20.49 -17.79
CA ARG A 231 6.91 -21.92 -17.51
C ARG A 231 5.66 -22.63 -18.00
N ARG A 232 5.85 -23.57 -18.94
CA ARG A 232 4.77 -24.43 -19.38
C ARG A 232 4.39 -25.43 -18.28
N VAL A 233 3.10 -25.70 -18.18
CA VAL A 233 2.57 -26.74 -17.28
C VAL A 233 3.07 -28.13 -17.70
N MET A 234 3.22 -28.36 -19.00
CA MET A 234 3.74 -29.60 -19.57
C MET A 234 4.83 -29.29 -20.60
N PRO A 235 5.81 -30.19 -20.79
CA PRO A 235 6.71 -30.12 -21.93
C PRO A 235 5.92 -30.07 -23.26
N GLY A 236 6.52 -29.53 -24.32
CA GLY A 236 5.87 -29.47 -25.64
C GLY A 236 5.50 -30.85 -26.22
N THR A 237 6.08 -31.92 -25.69
CA THR A 237 5.74 -33.32 -26.01
C THR A 237 4.42 -33.77 -25.39
N SER A 238 3.79 -32.94 -24.55
CA SER A 238 2.57 -33.26 -23.78
C SER A 238 2.69 -34.53 -22.92
N SER A 239 3.93 -34.90 -22.57
CA SER A 239 4.26 -36.01 -21.68
C SER A 239 5.19 -35.50 -20.56
N PRO A 240 5.07 -36.03 -19.33
CA PRO A 240 6.00 -35.68 -18.27
C PRO A 240 7.42 -36.11 -18.67
N PHE A 241 8.40 -35.36 -18.20
CA PHE A 241 9.80 -35.66 -18.50
C PHE A 241 10.16 -37.03 -17.93
N SER A 242 10.60 -37.95 -18.79
CA SER A 242 11.06 -39.26 -18.32
C SER A 242 12.49 -39.12 -17.79
N CYS A 243 12.63 -39.15 -16.47
CA CYS A 243 13.94 -39.26 -15.81
C CYS A 243 14.32 -40.74 -15.73
N HIS A 244 14.88 -41.31 -16.80
CA HIS A 244 15.59 -42.59 -16.68
C HIS A 244 17.00 -42.32 -16.14
N VAL A 245 17.25 -42.79 -14.92
CA VAL A 245 18.59 -42.98 -14.32
C VAL A 245 19.05 -44.38 -14.67
#